data_AF-A0A6N4T3Q4-F1
#
_entry.id   AF-A0A6N4T3Q4-F1
#
_cell.length_a   1.000
_cell.length_b   1.000
_cell.length_c   1.000
_cell.angle_alpha   90.00
_cell.angle_beta   90.00
_cell.angle_gamma   90.00
#
_symmetry.space_group_name_H-M   'P 1'
#
loop_
_entity.id
_entity.type
_entity.pdbx_description
1 polymer ?
#
loop_
_entity_poly.entity_id
_entity_poly.type
_entity_poly.pdbx_seq_one_letter_code
_entity_poly.pdbx_strand_id
1 'polypeptide(L)' 'MGVLKGRTAIRLFNVFPQMRKKPYWGNHFWAKGYCVDPVGLDVEMIRKYVKFQEQEEARQQQLQL' A
#
# COMPACT_ATOMS: atom_id res chain seq x y z
N MET A 1 7.45 -8.71 4.89
CA MET A 1 6.49 -8.34 3.82
C MET A 1 7.10 -7.65 2.59
N GLY A 2 8.32 -7.09 2.64
CA GLY A 2 8.92 -6.39 1.49
C GLY A 2 9.08 -7.24 0.22
N VAL A 3 9.52 -8.50 0.35
CA VAL A 3 9.69 -9.40 -0.81
C VAL A 3 8.35 -9.71 -1.49
N LEU A 4 7.31 -10.03 -0.71
CA LEU A 4 5.98 -10.33 -1.25
C LEU A 4 5.38 -9.12 -1.97
N LYS A 5 5.41 -7.95 -1.31
CA LYS A 5 4.90 -6.70 -1.88
C LYS A 5 5.69 -6.27 -3.12
N GLY A 6 7.02 -6.42 -3.10
CA GLY A 6 7.88 -6.08 -4.24
C GLY A 6 7.67 -7.00 -5.44
N ARG A 7 7.70 -8.33 -5.24
CA ARG A 7 7.50 -9.30 -6.33
C ARG A 7 6.09 -9.19 -6.95
N THR A 8 5.06 -8.99 -6.12
CA THR A 8 3.69 -8.81 -6.61
C THR A 8 3.52 -7.52 -7.38
N ALA A 9 4.09 -6.40 -6.90
CA ALA A 9 4.05 -5.13 -7.63
C ALA A 9 4.74 -5.23 -9.01
N ILE A 10 5.93 -5.83 -9.08
CA ILE A 10 6.65 -6.06 -10.34
C ILE A 10 5.80 -6.90 -11.30
N ARG A 11 5.23 -8.01 -10.81
CA ARG A 11 4.39 -8.88 -11.63
C ARG A 11 3.16 -8.13 -12.15
N LEU A 12 2.51 -7.34 -11.31
CA LEU A 12 1.31 -6.59 -11.68
C LEU A 12 1.61 -5.56 -12.78
N PHE A 13 2.71 -4.82 -12.66
CA PHE A 13 3.11 -3.85 -13.68
C PHE A 13 3.56 -4.49 -15.00
N ASN A 14 4.06 -5.73 -14.97
CA ASN A 14 4.36 -6.48 -16.18
C ASN A 14 3.09 -6.95 -16.91
N VAL A 15 2.08 -7.38 -16.16
CA VAL A 15 0.80 -7.82 -16.73
C VAL A 15 -0.06 -6.64 -17.18
N PHE A 16 0.01 -5.53 -16.44
CA PHE A 16 -0.78 -4.34 -16.68
C PHE A 16 0.10 -3.08 -16.78
N PRO A 17 0.79 -2.88 -17.93
CA PRO A 17 1.66 -1.73 -18.14
C PRO A 17 0.94 -0.39 -17.97
N GLN A 18 -0.37 -0.33 -18.22
CA GLN A 18 -1.19 0.86 -18.04
C GLN A 18 -1.23 1.37 -16.59
N MET A 19 -1.00 0.50 -15.61
CA MET A 19 -0.99 0.88 -14.19
C MET A 19 0.29 1.62 -13.77
N ARG A 20 1.33 1.68 -14.62
CA ARG A 20 2.57 2.45 -14.35
C ARG A 20 2.39 3.99 -14.49
N LYS A 21 1.15 4.47 -14.49
CA LYS A 21 0.79 5.89 -14.56
C LYS A 21 0.36 6.40 -13.16
N LYS A 22 0.20 7.71 -12.98
CA LYS A 22 -0.31 8.28 -11.72
C LYS A 22 -1.63 7.56 -11.33
N PRO A 23 -1.82 7.16 -10.07
CA PRO A 23 -0.99 7.45 -8.88
C PRO A 23 0.13 6.42 -8.59
N TYR A 24 0.21 5.29 -9.28
CA TYR A 24 1.11 4.16 -8.92
C TYR A 24 2.49 4.17 -9.59
N TRP A 25 2.91 5.33 -10.08
CA TRP A 25 4.21 5.55 -10.71
C TRP A 25 5.34 5.53 -9.67
N GLY A 26 6.58 5.32 -10.12
CA GLY A 26 7.76 5.29 -9.22
C GLY A 26 7.85 4.04 -8.32
N ASN A 27 7.32 2.90 -8.77
CA ASN A 27 7.26 1.64 -8.01
C ASN A 27 6.42 1.69 -6.71
N HIS A 28 5.63 2.75 -6.52
CA HIS A 28 4.71 2.90 -5.40
C HIS A 28 3.36 2.25 -5.69
N PHE A 29 3.34 0.92 -5.73
CA PHE A 29 2.08 0.17 -5.87
C PHE A 29 1.42 -0.09 -4.51
N TRP A 30 2.22 -0.51 -3.53
CA TRP A 30 1.73 -0.79 -2.18
C TRP A 30 2.10 0.36 -1.23
N ALA A 31 1.17 0.65 -0.33
CA ALA A 31 1.39 1.46 0.87
C ALA A 31 2.59 0.94 1.66
N LYS A 32 3.33 1.77 2.41
CA LYS A 32 4.56 1.31 3.12
C LYS A 32 4.23 0.26 4.21
N GLY A 33 3.19 0.53 5.01
CA GLY A 33 2.72 -0.34 6.08
C GLY A 33 2.13 -1.67 5.60
N TYR A 34 2.02 -2.63 6.51
CA TYR A 34 1.26 -3.85 6.35
C TYR A 34 0.62 -4.23 7.69
N CYS A 35 -0.56 -4.83 7.65
CA CYS A 35 -1.21 -5.41 8.81
C CYS A 35 -1.10 -6.94 8.72
N VAL A 36 -0.79 -7.60 9.83
CA VAL A 36 -0.76 -9.06 9.95
C VAL A 36 -1.31 -9.44 11.31
N ASP A 37 -2.19 -10.44 11.36
CA ASP A 37 -2.71 -10.99 12.61
C ASP A 37 -2.67 -12.52 12.55
N PRO A 38 -2.25 -13.20 13.63
CA PRO A 38 -2.08 -14.64 13.63
C PRO A 38 -3.35 -15.46 13.89
N VAL A 39 -4.44 -14.92 14.46
CA VAL A 39 -5.56 -15.77 14.98
C VAL A 39 -6.98 -15.18 14.81
N GLY A 40 -7.16 -13.95 14.34
CA GLY A 40 -8.51 -13.41 14.10
C GLY A 40 -8.54 -11.90 13.87
N LEU A 41 -8.32 -11.49 12.62
CA LEU A 41 -8.47 -10.10 12.21
C LEU A 41 -9.95 -9.71 12.18
N ASP A 42 -10.35 -8.86 13.12
CA ASP A 42 -11.66 -8.22 13.13
C ASP A 42 -11.77 -7.15 12.03
N VAL A 43 -12.92 -7.09 11.37
CA VAL A 43 -13.23 -6.14 10.29
C VAL A 43 -13.08 -4.70 10.79
N GLU A 44 -13.44 -4.43 12.04
CA GLU A 44 -13.29 -3.10 12.63
C GLU A 44 -11.81 -2.69 12.74
N MET A 45 -10.95 -3.64 13.10
CA MET A 45 -9.51 -3.42 13.22
C MET A 45 -8.87 -3.16 11.85
N ILE A 46 -9.27 -3.89 10.81
CA ILE A 46 -8.85 -3.63 9.42
C ILE A 46 -9.24 -2.22 9.00
N ARG A 47 -10.51 -1.84 9.22
CA ARG A 47 -11.01 -0.51 8.84
C ARG A 47 -10.26 0.60 9.57
N LYS A 48 -9.96 0.40 10.85
CA LYS A 48 -9.17 1.35 11.64
C LYS A 48 -7.75 1.47 11.11
N TYR A 49 -7.12 0.35 10.77
CA TYR A 49 -5.78 0.32 10.19
C TYR A 49 -5.72 1.06 8.85
N VAL A 50 -6.67 0.80 7.95
CA VAL A 50 -6.76 1.47 6.64
C VAL A 50 -6.90 2.98 6.82
N LYS A 51 -7.85 3.43 7.65
CA LYS A 51 -8.06 4.87 7.90
C LYS A 51 -6.82 5.54 8.50
N PHE A 52 -6.17 4.89 9.45
CA PHE A 52 -4.93 5.41 10.04
C PHE A 52 -3.83 5.55 8.99
N GLN A 53 -3.69 4.56 8.10
CA GLN A 53 -2.66 4.59 7.08
C GLN A 53 -2.93 5.65 6.00
N GLU A 54 -4.18 5.86 5.60
CA GLU A 54 -4.56 6.96 4.69
C GLU A 54 -4.22 8.33 5.29
N GLN A 55 -4.48 8.53 6.58
CA GLN A 55 -4.14 9.78 7.28
C GLN A 55 -2.63 10.03 7.34
N GLU A 56 -1.84 9.01 7.67
CA GLU A 56 -0.38 9.13 7.72
C GLU A 56 0.22 9.36 6.33
N GLU A 57 -0.33 8.76 5.27
CA GLU A 57 0.11 9.01 3.90
C GLU A 57 -0.22 10.44 3.45
N ALA A 58 -1.41 10.95 3.77
CA ALA A 58 -1.77 12.34 3.50
C ALA A 58 -0.85 13.33 4.23
N ARG A 59 -0.53 13.05 5.50
CA ARG A 59 0.41 13.86 6.29
C ARG A 59 1.82 13.84 5.70
N GLN A 60 2.30 12.68 5.27
CA GLN A 60 3.60 12.55 4.60
C GLN A 60 3.65 13.28 3.26
N GLN A 61 2.55 13.29 2.50
CA GLN A 61 2.46 14.05 1.24
C GLN A 61 2.49 15.56 1.49
N GLN A 62 1.79 16.05 2.53
CA GLN A 62 1.79 17.47 2.89
C GLN A 62 3.16 17.98 3.34
N LEU A 63 3.96 17.14 4.00
CA LEU A 63 5.33 17.46 4.42
C LEU A 63 6.36 17.45 3.26
N GLN A 64 6.00 16.88 2.11
CA GLN A 64 6.87 16.78 0.92
C GLN A 64 6.57 17.88 -0.13
N LEU A 65 5.59 18.74 0.13
CA LEU A 65 5.24 19.95 -0.63
C LEU A 65 5.91 21.18 -0.01
#